data_AF-A0A196NF52-F1
#
_entry.id   AF-A0A196NF52-F1
#
_cell.length_a   1.000
_cell.length_b   1.000
_cell.length_c   1.000
_cell.angle_alpha   90.00
_cell.angle_beta   90.00
_cell.angle_gamma   90.00
#
_symmetry.space_group_name_H-M   'P 1'
#
loop_
_entity.id
_entity.type
_entity.pdbx_description
1 polymer ?
#
loop_
_entity_poly.entity_id
_entity_poly.type
_entity_poly.pdbx_seq_one_letter_code
_entity_poly.pdbx_strand_id
1 'polypeptide(L)' 'MTRMLTLQAGLGIAAGTAGLIVLLRPSAARGLLRVEASEPATYALRIGGMMLVALGLFLTGFALAFASAGGVA' A
#
# COMPACT_ATOMS: atom_id res chain seq x y z
N MET A 1 2.40 -16.65 16.51
CA MET A 1 1.75 -15.38 16.10
C MET A 1 2.69 -14.46 15.33
N THR A 2 3.97 -14.40 15.72
CA THR A 2 5.05 -13.61 15.09
C THR A 2 5.20 -13.77 13.58
N ARG A 3 5.15 -14.99 13.01
CA ARG A 3 5.27 -15.20 11.55
C ARG A 3 4.18 -14.49 10.74
N MET A 4 2.94 -14.49 11.22
CA MET A 4 1.83 -13.79 10.56
C MET A 4 2.02 -12.27 10.58
N LEU A 5 2.54 -11.72 11.69
CA LEU A 5 2.85 -10.29 11.79
C LEU A 5 3.97 -9.87 10.83
N THR A 6 4.99 -10.71 10.64
CA THR A 6 6.04 -10.45 9.64
C THR A 6 5.47 -10.43 8.22
N LEU A 7 4.60 -11.37 7.89
CA LEU A 7 3.92 -11.39 6.58
C LEU A 7 3.01 -10.18 6.39
N GLN A 8 2.27 -9.79 7.43
CA GLN A 8 1.43 -8.59 7.42
C GLN A 8 2.26 -7.32 7.21
N ALA A 9 3.39 -7.18 7.93
CA ALA A 9 4.29 -6.04 7.76
C ALA A 9 4.85 -5.97 6.34
N GLY A 10 5.26 -7.12 5.79
CA GLY A 10 5.75 -7.23 4.42
C GLY A 10 4.68 -6.85 3.38
N LEU A 11 3.45 -7.36 3.54
CA LEU A 11 2.32 -7.00 2.69
C LEU A 11 1.98 -5.51 2.81
N GLY A 12 2.01 -4.94 4.02
CA GLY A 12 1.79 -3.53 4.25
C GLY A 12 2.83 -2.65 3.55
N ILE A 13 4.13 -3.01 3.64
CA ILE A 13 5.21 -2.30 2.95
C ILE A 13 5.03 -2.39 1.43
N ALA A 14 4.73 -3.58 0.90
CA ALA A 14 4.50 -3.76 -0.53
C ALA A 14 3.29 -2.95 -1.03
N ALA A 15 2.16 -3.00 -0.32
CA ALA A 15 0.95 -2.26 -0.66
C ALA A 15 1.18 -0.75 -0.59
N GLY A 16 1.81 -0.25 0.48
CA GLY A 16 2.13 1.16 0.63
C GLY A 16 3.06 1.69 -0.44
N THR A 17 4.10 0.92 -0.79
CA THR A 17 5.05 1.26 -1.86
C THR A 17 4.34 1.28 -3.22
N ALA A 18 3.49 0.29 -3.51
CA ALA A 18 2.69 0.27 -4.73
C ALA A 18 1.75 1.48 -4.81
N GLY A 19 1.07 1.83 -3.72
CA GLY A 19 0.22 3.02 -3.64
C GLY A 19 0.98 4.32 -3.89
N LEU A 20 2.18 4.47 -3.32
CA LEU A 20 3.05 5.62 -3.58
C LEU A 20 3.50 5.69 -5.04
N ILE A 21 3.86 4.56 -5.66
CA ILE A 21 4.21 4.50 -7.09
C ILE A 21 3.02 4.95 -7.93
N VAL A 22 1.80 4.50 -7.61
CA VAL A 22 0.57 4.91 -8.31
C VAL A 22 0.34 6.41 -8.20
N LEU A 23 0.55 6.99 -7.02
CA LEU A 23 0.33 8.43 -6.76
C LEU A 23 1.41 9.32 -7.39
N LEU A 24 2.67 8.93 -7.30
CA LEU A 24 3.82 9.72 -7.77
C LEU A 24 4.05 9.55 -9.29
N ARG A 25 3.72 8.37 -9.83
CA ARG A 25 3.89 8.04 -11.25
C ARG A 25 2.62 7.42 -11.83
N PRO A 26 1.53 8.20 -11.96
CA PRO A 26 0.27 7.71 -12.52
C PRO A 26 0.43 7.22 -13.97
N SER A 27 1.39 7.75 -14.74
CA SER A 27 1.71 7.26 -16.09
C SER A 27 2.25 5.83 -16.10
N ALA A 28 3.13 5.48 -15.15
CA ALA A 28 3.65 4.12 -15.00
C ALA A 28 2.55 3.15 -14.57
N ALA A 29 1.69 3.57 -13.63
CA ALA A 29 0.55 2.78 -13.18
C ALA A 29 -0.47 2.54 -14.31
N ARG A 30 -0.76 3.56 -15.13
CA ARG A 30 -1.60 3.41 -16.33
C ARG A 30 -1.02 2.43 -17.33
N GLY A 31 0.28 2.52 -17.61
CA GLY A 31 0.97 1.59 -18.53
C GLY A 31 0.92 0.14 -18.03
N LEU A 32 1.09 -0.06 -16.73
CA LEU A 32 1.00 -1.38 -16.10
C LEU A 32 -0.42 -1.96 -16.17
N LEU A 33 -1.43 -1.13 -15.91
CA LEU A 33 -2.84 -1.53 -15.90
C LEU A 33 -3.48 -1.52 -17.30
N ARG A 34 -2.76 -1.08 -18.33
CA ARG A 34 -3.24 -0.90 -19.71
C ARG A 34 -4.53 -0.07 -19.78
N VAL A 35 -4.61 0.97 -18.94
CA VAL A 35 -5.76 1.87 -18.88
C VAL A 35 -5.53 3.07 -19.78
N GLU A 36 -6.51 3.40 -20.61
CA GLU A 36 -6.47 4.55 -21.51
C GLU A 36 -6.40 5.87 -20.72
N ALA A 37 -5.66 6.84 -21.27
CA ALA A 37 -5.47 8.12 -20.61
C ALA A 37 -6.75 8.96 -20.66
N SER A 38 -7.52 8.91 -19.58
CA SER A 38 -8.68 9.78 -19.38
C SER A 38 -8.62 10.46 -18.01
N GLU A 39 -9.32 11.57 -17.89
CA GLU A 39 -9.46 12.30 -16.63
C GLU A 39 -10.11 11.43 -15.53
N PRO A 40 -11.21 10.68 -15.81
CA PRO A 40 -11.79 9.75 -14.84
C PRO A 40 -10.84 8.62 -14.43
N ALA A 41 -10.09 8.04 -15.37
CA ALA A 41 -9.12 6.98 -15.07
C ALA A 41 -8.02 7.49 -14.12
N THR A 42 -7.54 8.71 -14.35
CA THR A 42 -6.52 9.34 -13.50
C THR A 42 -7.05 9.60 -12.11
N TYR A 43 -8.31 10.02 -11.97
CA TYR A 43 -8.95 10.20 -10.68
C TYR A 43 -9.11 8.88 -9.92
N ALA A 44 -9.60 7.83 -10.59
CA ALA A 44 -9.72 6.49 -10.03
C ALA A 44 -8.37 5.94 -9.54
N LEU A 45 -7.30 6.17 -10.31
CA LEU A 45 -5.93 5.83 -9.91
C LEU A 45 -5.47 6.56 -8.65
N ARG A 46 -5.82 7.85 -8.48
CA ARG A 46 -5.49 8.58 -7.24
C ARG A 46 -6.22 7.99 -6.05
N ILE A 47 -7.49 7.64 -6.18
CA ILE A 47 -8.25 6.97 -5.11
C ILE A 47 -7.59 5.64 -4.76
N GLY A 48 -7.36 4.77 -5.76
CA GLY A 48 -6.72 3.48 -5.54
C GLY A 48 -5.33 3.61 -4.91
N GLY A 49 -4.54 4.58 -5.36
CA GLY A 49 -3.25 4.90 -4.78
C GLY A 49 -3.34 5.33 -3.31
N MET A 50 -4.26 6.23 -2.97
CA MET A 50 -4.48 6.64 -1.56
C MET A 50 -4.95 5.47 -0.69
N MET A 51 -5.84 4.62 -1.20
CA MET A 51 -6.31 3.43 -0.48
C MET A 51 -5.18 2.43 -0.23
N LEU A 52 -4.30 2.19 -1.20
CA LEU A 52 -3.13 1.32 -1.05
C LEU A 52 -2.12 1.87 -0.04
N VAL A 53 -1.88 3.19 -0.05
CA VAL A 53 -1.04 3.84 0.97
C VAL A 53 -1.65 3.68 2.36
N ALA A 54 -2.95 3.97 2.51
CA ALA A 54 -3.65 3.83 3.78
C ALA A 54 -3.61 2.38 4.31
N LEU A 55 -3.83 1.40 3.41
CA LEU A 55 -3.71 -0.02 3.73
C LEU A 55 -2.29 -0.37 4.20
N GLY A 56 -1.26 0.12 3.50
CA GLY A 56 0.12 -0.12 3.87
C GLY A 56 0.47 0.45 5.24
N LEU A 57 0.10 1.71 5.50
CA LEU A 57 0.27 2.35 6.80
C LEU A 57 -0.47 1.61 7.90
N PHE A 58 -1.68 1.11 7.64
CA PHE A 58 -2.47 0.38 8.61
C PHE A 58 -1.83 -0.97 8.97
N LEU A 59 -1.50 -1.79 7.97
CA LEU A 59 -0.96 -3.14 8.19
C LEU A 59 0.44 -3.09 8.82
N THR A 60 1.32 -2.23 8.32
CA THR A 60 2.67 -2.08 8.85
C THR A 60 2.66 -1.35 10.18
N GLY A 61 1.86 -0.30 10.33
CA GLY A 61 1.72 0.45 11.58
C GLY A 61 1.18 -0.44 12.71
N PHE A 62 0.18 -1.27 12.44
CA PHE A 62 -0.31 -2.25 13.42
C PHE A 62 0.77 -3.26 13.82
N ALA A 63 1.49 -3.82 12.84
CA ALA A 63 2.54 -4.80 13.12
C ALA A 63 3.67 -4.19 13.97
N LEU A 64 4.07 -2.94 13.67
CA LEU A 64 5.06 -2.20 14.45
C LEU A 64 4.56 -1.90 15.88
N ALA A 65 3.33 -1.41 16.03
CA ALA A 65 2.73 -1.12 17.32
C ALA A 65 2.68 -2.38 18.20
N PHE A 66 2.27 -3.51 17.63
CA PHE A 66 2.22 -4.80 18.34
C PHE A 66 3.62 -5.27 18.77
N ALA A 67 4.63 -5.12 17.91
CA ALA A 67 6.01 -5.46 18.24
C ALA A 67 6.54 -4.56 19.37
N SER A 68 6.26 -3.26 19.34
CA SER A 68 6.67 -2.32 20.39
C SER A 68 5.96 -2.53 21.73
N ALA A 69 4.74 -3.07 21.72
CA ALA A 69 3.95 -3.33 22.92
C ALA A 69 4.36 -4.62 23.66
N GLY A 70 5.43 -5.30 23.22
CA GLY A 70 5.90 -6.54 23.85
C GLY A 70 5.20 -7.81 23.36
N GLY A 71 4.46 -7.75 22.24
CA GLY A 71 3.80 -8.90 21.61
C GLY A 71 4.78 -9.92 20.97
N VAL A 72 6.08 -9.73 21.19
CA VAL A 72 7.16 -10.67 20.86
C VAL A 72 7.74 -11.16 22.17
N ALA A 73 6.99 -12.02 22.85
CA ALA A 73 7.44 -12.83 23.99
C ALA A 73 7.40 -14.30 23.59
#